data_AF-A0A8P0PNE9-F1
#
_entry.id   AF-A0A8P0PNE9-F1
#
_cell.length_a   1.000
_cell.length_b   1.000
_cell.length_c   1.000
_cell.angle_alpha   90.00
_cell.angle_beta   90.00
_cell.angle_gamma   90.00
#
_symmetry.space_group_name_H-M   'P 1'
#
loop_
_entity.id
_entity.type
_entity.pdbx_description
1 polymer ?
#
loop_
_entity_poly.entity_id
_entity_poly.type
_entity_poly.pdbx_seq_one_letter_code
_entity_poly.pdbx_strand_id
1 'polypeptide(L)'
;MEDKQILCVGLVVLDIISVVDKYPEEDTDSRCLSQRWQRGGNASNSCTVLSLLGAPCAFMGSMAPGHVADFLVADFRQRGVDVSQVAWQGKGETPCSCCIVNNSNGSRTIVLYDTNLPDVSATDFDNVDLTRFKWIHIEGRNASEQVKMLQRIERHNATQPPGQKIQVSVEVEKPREELFQLFGYGDVVFVSKDVARHLGYRSAVEALRGLYGRVRKGATLICAWAEEGADALGPDGRLLHSDAFPPPRVVDTLGAGDTFNASVIFSLSQGKTMQEALRVGGSHRPDKEVWVCIPTETEFITTGPVGGRVGLGITPSAPAELGPGFLALALTLTSSLTGGLEDFVG
;
A
#
# COMPACT_ATOMS: atom_id res chain seq x y z
N MET A 1 -16.15 -19.98 6.55
CA MET A 1 -15.34 -19.03 7.33
C MET A 1 -15.12 -17.84 6.41
N GLU A 2 -15.58 -16.65 6.79
CA GLU A 2 -15.19 -15.44 6.06
C GLU A 2 -13.67 -15.34 6.01
N ASP A 3 -13.14 -14.93 4.86
CA ASP A 3 -11.71 -14.83 4.64
C ASP A 3 -11.16 -13.67 5.49
N LYS A 4 -10.24 -13.97 6.42
CA LYS A 4 -9.67 -12.95 7.31
C LYS A 4 -8.95 -11.86 6.50
N GLN A 5 -9.15 -10.61 6.90
CA GLN A 5 -8.61 -9.45 6.20
C GLN A 5 -7.16 -9.14 6.58
N ILE A 6 -6.51 -8.30 5.78
CA ILE A 6 -5.24 -7.62 6.11
C ILE A 6 -5.56 -6.17 6.51
N LEU A 7 -5.21 -5.77 7.73
CA LEU A 7 -5.39 -4.39 8.21
C LEU A 7 -4.13 -3.57 7.96
N CYS A 8 -4.25 -2.40 7.35
CA CYS A 8 -3.17 -1.40 7.28
C CYS A 8 -3.54 -0.20 8.17
N VAL A 9 -2.68 0.10 9.14
CA VAL A 9 -2.82 1.23 10.07
C VAL A 9 -1.83 2.32 9.66
N GLY A 10 -2.31 3.53 9.38
CA GLY A 10 -1.44 4.63 8.98
C GLY A 10 -2.18 5.82 8.38
N LEU A 11 -1.53 6.47 7.41
CA LEU A 11 -2.02 7.69 6.80
C LEU A 11 -2.88 7.43 5.57
N VAL A 12 -3.90 8.29 5.40
CA VAL A 12 -4.55 8.57 4.12
C VAL A 12 -4.44 10.06 3.84
N VAL A 13 -4.18 10.41 2.58
CA VAL A 13 -4.07 11.80 2.11
C VAL A 13 -4.73 11.90 0.74
N LEU A 14 -5.28 13.07 0.42
CA LEU A 14 -5.65 13.41 -0.95
C LEU A 14 -4.46 14.05 -1.67
N ASP A 15 -3.91 13.37 -2.66
CA ASP A 15 -2.83 13.88 -3.49
C ASP A 15 -3.43 14.58 -4.72
N ILE A 16 -3.19 15.89 -4.83
CA ILE A 16 -3.48 16.69 -6.03
C ILE A 16 -2.22 16.66 -6.90
N ILE A 17 -2.24 15.81 -7.94
CA ILE A 17 -1.07 15.53 -8.76
C ILE A 17 -1.13 16.35 -10.04
N SER A 18 -0.17 17.26 -10.19
CA SER A 18 0.06 18.02 -11.43
C SER A 18 1.26 17.45 -12.17
N VAL A 19 1.04 16.96 -13.39
CA VAL A 19 2.09 16.44 -14.26
C VAL A 19 2.63 17.58 -15.13
N VAL A 20 3.93 17.80 -15.11
CA VAL A 20 4.62 18.90 -15.81
C VAL A 20 5.72 18.36 -16.72
N ASP A 21 6.11 19.13 -17.74
CA ASP A 21 7.23 18.81 -18.63
C ASP A 21 8.59 19.22 -18.00
N LYS A 22 8.59 20.25 -17.17
CA LYS A 22 9.71 20.71 -16.36
C LYS A 22 9.23 21.19 -14.99
N TYR A 23 10.12 21.18 -14.01
CA TYR A 23 9.80 21.72 -12.69
C TYR A 23 9.49 23.23 -12.79
N PRO A 24 8.40 23.73 -12.18
CA PRO A 24 8.07 25.16 -12.23
C PRO A 24 9.15 25.98 -11.51
N GLU A 25 9.53 27.10 -12.11
CA GLU A 25 10.43 28.06 -11.50
C GLU A 25 9.67 28.86 -10.43
N GLU A 26 10.36 29.21 -9.34
CA GLU A 26 9.77 30.03 -8.27
C GLU A 26 9.30 31.38 -8.83
N ASP A 27 8.15 31.86 -8.35
CA ASP A 27 7.54 33.12 -8.80
C ASP A 27 7.14 33.14 -10.30
N THR A 28 6.75 31.98 -10.86
CA THR A 28 6.26 31.88 -12.25
C THR A 28 4.90 31.18 -12.36
N ASP A 29 4.15 31.55 -13.40
CA ASP A 29 2.89 30.89 -13.78
C ASP A 29 3.14 29.86 -14.89
N SER A 30 3.03 28.57 -14.56
CA SER A 30 3.23 27.46 -15.50
C SER A 30 1.96 26.62 -15.67
N ARG A 31 1.67 26.21 -16.92
CA ARG A 31 0.58 25.25 -17.19
C ARG A 31 1.10 23.82 -17.01
N CYS A 32 0.34 22.98 -16.31
CA CYS A 32 0.61 21.55 -16.25
C CYS A 32 0.14 20.86 -17.55
N LEU A 33 0.73 19.70 -17.84
CA LEU A 33 0.34 18.81 -18.94
C LEU A 33 -0.99 18.10 -18.62
N SER A 34 -1.17 17.70 -17.37
CA SER A 34 -2.41 17.11 -16.86
C SER A 34 -2.47 17.26 -15.33
N GLN A 35 -3.68 17.15 -14.78
CA GLN A 35 -3.91 17.16 -13.34
C GLN A 35 -4.92 16.07 -12.96
N ARG A 36 -4.69 15.42 -11.83
CA ARG A 36 -5.59 14.39 -11.28
C ARG A 36 -5.61 14.42 -9.76
N TRP A 37 -6.68 13.90 -9.19
CA TRP A 37 -6.78 13.63 -7.76
C TRP A 37 -6.55 12.15 -7.53
N GLN A 38 -5.77 11.81 -6.52
CA GLN A 38 -5.44 10.44 -6.20
C GLN A 38 -5.45 10.27 -4.68
N ARG A 39 -6.01 9.16 -4.20
CA ARG A 39 -5.83 8.78 -2.81
C ARG A 39 -4.39 8.30 -2.59
N GLY A 40 -3.72 8.90 -1.62
CA GLY A 40 -2.34 8.64 -1.22
C GLY A 40 -2.20 8.17 0.23
N GLY A 41 -0.96 8.18 0.73
CA GLY A 41 -0.55 7.78 2.08
C GLY A 41 -0.14 6.32 2.16
N ASN A 42 0.96 6.00 2.87
CA ASN A 42 1.61 4.69 2.72
C ASN A 42 0.68 3.50 3.02
N ALA A 43 0.02 3.52 4.19
CA ALA A 43 -0.94 2.47 4.55
C ALA A 43 -2.13 2.40 3.59
N SER A 44 -2.66 3.56 3.17
CA SER A 44 -3.78 3.68 2.22
C SER A 44 -3.42 3.16 0.82
N ASN A 45 -2.22 3.48 0.33
CA ASN A 45 -1.64 2.98 -0.92
C ASN A 45 -1.45 1.48 -0.87
N SER A 46 -0.96 0.96 0.26
CA SER A 46 -0.82 -0.48 0.49
C SER A 46 -2.17 -1.20 0.40
N CYS A 47 -3.24 -0.63 0.97
CA CYS A 47 -4.61 -1.18 0.82
C CYS A 47 -5.04 -1.26 -0.64
N THR A 48 -4.77 -0.23 -1.45
CA THR A 48 -5.08 -0.24 -2.88
C THR A 48 -4.42 -1.42 -3.59
N VAL A 49 -3.13 -1.64 -3.33
CA VAL A 49 -2.37 -2.73 -3.95
C VAL A 49 -2.83 -4.10 -3.46
N LEU A 50 -3.07 -4.27 -2.16
CA LEU A 50 -3.63 -5.50 -1.60
C LEU A 50 -4.98 -5.86 -2.24
N SER A 51 -5.85 -4.87 -2.43
CA SER A 51 -7.15 -5.07 -3.09
C SER A 51 -6.97 -5.52 -4.55
N LEU A 52 -6.09 -4.87 -5.32
CA LEU A 52 -5.81 -5.24 -6.71
C LEU A 52 -5.18 -6.63 -6.85
N LEU A 53 -4.42 -7.07 -5.85
CA LEU A 53 -3.89 -8.43 -5.76
C LEU A 53 -4.95 -9.46 -5.33
N GLY A 54 -6.16 -9.02 -5.00
CA GLY A 54 -7.29 -9.85 -4.62
C GLY A 54 -7.33 -10.22 -3.13
N ALA A 55 -6.55 -9.56 -2.27
CA ALA A 55 -6.62 -9.77 -0.83
C ALA A 55 -7.65 -8.83 -0.18
N PRO A 56 -8.63 -9.36 0.57
CA PRO A 56 -9.51 -8.53 1.41
C PRO A 56 -8.68 -7.73 2.40
N CYS A 57 -8.83 -6.41 2.37
CA CYS A 57 -8.08 -5.51 3.25
C CYS A 57 -8.98 -4.46 3.91
N ALA A 58 -8.49 -3.93 5.02
CA ALA A 58 -9.11 -2.85 5.77
C ALA A 58 -8.09 -1.74 6.03
N PHE A 59 -8.58 -0.51 6.11
CA PHE A 59 -7.79 0.67 6.43
C PHE A 59 -8.20 1.22 7.80
N MET A 60 -7.20 1.57 8.61
CA MET A 60 -7.37 2.30 9.86
C MET A 60 -6.45 3.52 9.87
N GLY A 61 -7.06 4.69 9.88
CA GLY A 61 -6.38 5.98 9.93
C GLY A 61 -7.34 7.06 10.39
N SER A 62 -6.83 8.25 10.61
CA SER A 62 -7.64 9.40 11.02
C SER A 62 -8.21 10.13 9.81
N MET A 63 -9.51 10.42 9.86
CA MET A 63 -10.18 11.29 8.88
C MET A 63 -11.12 12.25 9.61
N ALA A 64 -11.37 13.43 9.04
CA ALA A 64 -12.33 14.41 9.53
C ALA A 64 -13.40 14.66 8.47
N PRO A 65 -14.68 14.89 8.85
CA PRO A 65 -15.76 15.16 7.90
C PRO A 65 -15.44 16.33 6.96
N GLY A 66 -15.73 16.17 5.67
CA GLY A 66 -15.53 17.19 4.64
C GLY A 66 -15.32 16.58 3.27
N HIS A 67 -15.31 17.41 2.23
CA HIS A 67 -15.24 16.97 0.82
C HIS A 67 -14.02 16.10 0.50
N VAL A 68 -12.89 16.36 1.16
CA VAL A 68 -11.68 15.53 1.04
C VAL A 68 -11.96 14.12 1.53
N ALA A 69 -12.55 13.96 2.71
CA ALA A 69 -12.90 12.65 3.25
C ALA A 69 -13.98 11.96 2.41
N ASP A 70 -14.97 12.69 1.89
CA ASP A 70 -16.00 12.13 1.01
C ASP A 70 -15.37 11.48 -0.24
N PHE A 71 -14.44 12.18 -0.89
CA PHE A 71 -13.68 11.65 -2.02
C PHE A 71 -12.88 10.40 -1.64
N LEU A 72 -12.12 10.47 -0.54
CA LEU A 72 -11.26 9.37 -0.10
C LEU A 72 -12.06 8.11 0.28
N VAL A 73 -13.18 8.27 0.97
CA VAL A 73 -14.09 7.18 1.32
C VAL A 73 -14.74 6.58 0.07
N ALA A 74 -15.11 7.40 -0.91
CA ALA A 74 -15.62 6.90 -2.19
C ALA A 74 -14.57 6.06 -2.94
N ASP A 75 -13.32 6.52 -3.03
CA ASP A 75 -12.24 5.77 -3.67
C ASP A 75 -11.89 4.48 -2.91
N PHE A 76 -11.86 4.48 -1.58
CA PHE A 76 -11.70 3.24 -0.79
C PHE A 76 -12.81 2.23 -1.11
N ARG A 77 -14.07 2.68 -1.16
CA ARG A 77 -15.23 1.82 -1.49
C ARG A 77 -15.18 1.29 -2.91
N GLN A 78 -14.79 2.12 -3.89
CA GLN A 78 -14.61 1.71 -5.28
C GLN A 78 -13.62 0.55 -5.39
N ARG A 79 -12.61 0.52 -4.53
CA ARG A 79 -11.60 -0.55 -4.46
C ARG A 79 -11.93 -1.65 -3.45
N GLY A 80 -13.12 -1.69 -2.87
CA GLY A 80 -13.52 -2.73 -1.91
C GLY A 80 -12.67 -2.77 -0.64
N VAL A 81 -12.04 -1.66 -0.25
CA VAL A 81 -11.29 -1.54 1.01
C VAL A 81 -12.25 -1.22 2.14
N ASP A 82 -12.22 -2.01 3.21
CA ASP A 82 -13.04 -1.77 4.39
C ASP A 82 -12.52 -0.56 5.20
N VAL A 83 -13.39 0.42 5.41
CA VAL A 83 -13.10 1.66 6.17
C VAL A 83 -13.86 1.73 7.50
N SER A 84 -14.40 0.61 7.98
CA SER A 84 -15.14 0.51 9.25
C SER A 84 -14.27 0.80 10.49
N GLN A 85 -12.95 0.72 10.36
CA GLN A 85 -11.99 0.96 11.44
C GLN A 85 -11.41 2.39 11.44
N VAL A 86 -11.89 3.28 10.57
CA VAL A 86 -11.44 4.68 10.50
C VAL A 86 -11.76 5.42 11.81
N ALA A 87 -10.76 6.12 12.35
CA ALA A 87 -10.91 6.97 13.52
C ALA A 87 -11.39 8.37 13.11
N TRP A 88 -12.71 8.57 13.11
CA TRP A 88 -13.33 9.85 12.74
C TRP A 88 -13.08 10.94 13.79
N GLN A 89 -12.42 12.01 13.38
CA GLN A 89 -12.13 13.17 14.21
C GLN A 89 -13.30 14.16 14.19
N GLY A 90 -13.63 14.75 15.34
CA GLY A 90 -14.73 15.72 15.44
C GLY A 90 -14.42 17.10 14.85
N LYS A 91 -13.15 17.42 14.61
CA LYS A 91 -12.65 18.69 14.07
C LYS A 91 -11.35 18.47 13.28
N GLY A 92 -10.96 19.48 12.51
CA GLY A 92 -9.75 19.47 11.68
C GLY A 92 -10.06 19.11 10.23
N GLU A 93 -9.02 19.07 9.40
CA GLU A 93 -9.14 18.77 7.97
C GLU A 93 -8.38 17.48 7.65
N THR A 94 -8.97 16.61 6.84
CA THR A 94 -8.27 15.42 6.35
C THR A 94 -7.10 15.86 5.46
N PRO A 95 -5.89 15.29 5.62
CA PRO A 95 -4.69 15.78 4.94
C PRO A 95 -4.83 15.80 3.41
N CYS A 96 -4.24 16.84 2.81
CA CYS A 96 -4.05 16.95 1.36
C CYS A 96 -2.56 17.16 1.04
N SER A 97 -2.15 16.82 -0.17
CA SER A 97 -0.81 17.14 -0.65
C SER A 97 -0.87 17.71 -2.07
N CYS A 98 0.04 18.63 -2.36
CA CYS A 98 0.29 19.09 -3.71
C CYS A 98 1.50 18.34 -4.27
N CYS A 99 1.27 17.52 -5.28
CA CYS A 99 2.29 16.70 -5.91
C CYS A 99 2.63 17.26 -7.29
N ILE A 100 3.92 17.52 -7.53
CA ILE A 100 4.44 17.88 -8.85
C ILE A 100 5.21 16.67 -9.38
N VAL A 101 4.76 16.12 -10.50
CA VAL A 101 5.41 14.99 -11.19
C VAL A 101 6.01 15.49 -12.49
N ASN A 102 7.32 15.41 -12.62
CA ASN A 102 8.02 15.84 -13.83
C ASN A 102 8.15 14.68 -14.82
N ASN A 103 7.40 14.75 -15.92
CA ASN A 103 7.33 13.70 -16.94
C ASN A 103 8.66 13.50 -17.70
N SER A 104 9.57 14.49 -17.69
CA SER A 104 10.86 14.38 -18.39
C SER A 104 11.85 13.44 -17.70
N ASN A 105 11.77 13.30 -16.38
CA ASN A 105 12.73 12.52 -15.57
C ASN A 105 12.06 11.60 -14.53
N GLY A 106 10.73 11.62 -14.43
CA GLY A 106 9.96 10.83 -13.46
C GLY A 106 10.08 11.30 -12.00
N SER A 107 10.70 12.46 -11.76
CA SER A 107 10.89 12.98 -10.40
C SER A 107 9.58 13.47 -9.81
N ARG A 108 9.46 13.41 -8.48
CA ARG A 108 8.29 13.87 -7.75
C ARG A 108 8.70 14.81 -6.62
N THR A 109 7.97 15.91 -6.50
CA THR A 109 8.02 16.79 -5.32
C THR A 109 6.66 16.78 -4.64
N ILE A 110 6.63 16.54 -3.33
CA ILE A 110 5.40 16.57 -2.53
C ILE A 110 5.49 17.74 -1.56
N VAL A 111 4.51 18.63 -1.64
CA VAL A 111 4.24 19.62 -0.58
C VAL A 111 3.09 19.06 0.26
N LEU A 112 3.45 18.48 1.41
CA LEU A 112 2.48 17.98 2.39
C LEU A 112 1.86 19.16 3.12
N TYR A 113 0.57 19.06 3.45
CA TYR A 113 -0.09 20.03 4.32
C TYR A 113 0.64 20.17 5.67
N ASP A 114 0.58 21.37 6.25
CA ASP A 114 1.40 21.76 7.41
C ASP A 114 1.06 21.00 8.70
N THR A 115 -0.10 20.36 8.74
CA THR A 115 -0.62 19.64 9.90
C THR A 115 -1.34 18.36 9.49
N ASN A 116 -1.19 17.32 10.31
CA ASN A 116 -2.05 16.14 10.25
C ASN A 116 -3.10 16.24 11.34
N LEU A 117 -4.24 15.58 11.11
CA LEU A 117 -5.14 15.20 12.20
C LEU A 117 -4.39 14.43 13.28
N PRO A 118 -4.88 14.41 14.54
CA PRO A 118 -4.35 13.50 15.55
C PRO A 118 -4.28 12.08 14.98
N ASP A 119 -3.10 11.47 15.05
CA ASP A 119 -2.91 10.08 14.61
C ASP A 119 -3.78 9.14 15.46
N VAL A 120 -4.10 7.96 14.91
CA VAL A 120 -4.83 6.90 15.60
C VAL A 120 -4.18 6.60 16.94
N SER A 121 -4.97 6.58 18.02
CA SER A 121 -4.49 6.29 19.38
C SER A 121 -4.59 4.81 19.72
N ALA A 122 -3.88 4.38 20.77
CA ALA A 122 -4.02 3.02 21.30
C ALA A 122 -5.47 2.74 21.76
N THR A 123 -6.16 3.76 22.27
CA THR A 123 -7.58 3.68 22.68
C THR A 123 -8.49 3.42 21.48
N ASP A 124 -8.24 4.04 20.33
CA ASP A 124 -8.99 3.75 19.10
C ASP A 124 -8.76 2.30 18.66
N PHE A 125 -7.50 1.86 18.69
CA PHE A 125 -7.11 0.50 18.32
C PHE A 125 -7.65 -0.58 19.28
N ASP A 126 -7.93 -0.24 20.54
CA ASP A 126 -8.52 -1.16 21.52
C ASP A 126 -9.93 -1.62 21.12
N ASN A 127 -10.65 -0.81 20.33
CA ASN A 127 -11.99 -1.13 19.83
C ASN A 127 -11.99 -2.05 18.61
N VAL A 128 -10.82 -2.29 17.99
CA VAL A 128 -10.69 -3.15 16.81
C VAL A 128 -10.83 -4.62 17.23
N ASP A 129 -11.78 -5.34 16.63
CA ASP A 129 -11.87 -6.79 16.74
C ASP A 129 -10.73 -7.47 15.95
N LEU A 130 -9.69 -7.89 16.69
CA LEU A 130 -8.50 -8.52 16.12
C LEU A 130 -8.79 -9.86 15.43
N THR A 131 -9.88 -10.55 15.79
CA THR A 131 -10.17 -11.89 15.27
C THR A 131 -10.47 -11.89 13.76
N ARG A 132 -10.88 -10.72 13.23
CA ARG A 132 -11.16 -10.47 11.81
C ARG A 132 -9.92 -10.48 10.92
N PHE A 133 -8.73 -10.29 11.50
CA PHE A 133 -7.51 -10.05 10.75
C PHE A 133 -6.55 -11.24 10.84
N LYS A 134 -5.88 -11.54 9.72
CA LYS A 134 -4.76 -12.50 9.67
C LYS A 134 -3.40 -11.81 9.64
N TRP A 135 -3.37 -10.56 9.19
CA TRP A 135 -2.18 -9.74 9.11
C TRP A 135 -2.50 -8.30 9.49
N ILE A 136 -1.62 -7.65 10.25
CA ILE A 136 -1.70 -6.22 10.57
C ILE A 136 -0.38 -5.54 10.19
N HIS A 137 -0.47 -4.55 9.32
CA HIS A 137 0.64 -3.68 8.91
C HIS A 137 0.49 -2.31 9.56
N ILE A 138 1.56 -1.80 10.18
CA ILE A 138 1.57 -0.47 10.82
C ILE A 138 2.65 0.40 10.18
N GLU A 139 2.22 1.49 9.55
CA GLU A 139 3.08 2.61 9.13
C GLU A 139 3.57 3.35 10.38
N GLY A 140 4.88 3.44 10.60
CA GLY A 140 5.46 4.10 11.77
C GLY A 140 5.23 5.61 11.78
N ARG A 141 4.43 6.10 12.75
CA ARG A 141 4.04 7.51 12.89
C ARG A 141 4.16 8.02 14.32
N ASN A 142 3.20 7.70 15.18
CA ASN A 142 3.15 8.08 16.59
C ASN A 142 3.61 6.91 17.46
N ALA A 143 4.92 6.64 17.44
CA ALA A 143 5.49 5.39 17.91
C ALA A 143 5.13 5.00 19.34
N SER A 144 4.99 5.96 20.28
CA SER A 144 4.60 5.67 21.67
C SER A 144 3.21 5.04 21.80
N GLU A 145 2.26 5.45 20.95
CA GLU A 145 0.91 4.85 20.89
C GLU A 145 0.95 3.53 20.11
N GLN A 146 1.68 3.49 19.00
CA GLN A 146 1.79 2.29 18.15
C GLN A 146 2.45 1.11 18.87
N VAL A 147 3.41 1.37 19.76
CA VAL A 147 3.98 0.33 20.65
C VAL A 147 2.88 -0.33 21.49
N LYS A 148 1.92 0.43 22.03
CA LYS A 148 0.81 -0.13 22.81
C LYS A 148 -0.11 -0.98 21.93
N MET A 149 -0.35 -0.55 20.68
CA MET A 149 -1.11 -1.34 19.69
C MET A 149 -0.41 -2.68 19.40
N LEU A 150 0.90 -2.66 19.17
CA LEU A 150 1.71 -3.84 18.93
C LEU A 150 1.69 -4.80 20.13
N GLN A 151 1.85 -4.26 21.35
CA GLN A 151 1.74 -5.04 22.59
C GLN A 151 0.35 -5.66 22.80
N ARG A 152 -0.73 -4.99 22.35
CA ARG A 152 -2.08 -5.57 22.34
C ARG A 152 -2.17 -6.77 21.41
N ILE A 153 -1.60 -6.68 20.20
CA ILE A 153 -1.58 -7.80 19.24
C ILE A 153 -0.75 -8.97 19.81
N GLU A 154 0.38 -8.70 20.46
CA GLU A 154 1.19 -9.74 21.11
C GLU A 154 0.44 -10.45 22.24
N ARG A 155 -0.26 -9.70 23.10
CA ARG A 155 -1.13 -10.26 24.15
C ARG A 155 -2.25 -11.12 23.57
N HIS A 156 -2.87 -10.67 22.47
CA HIS A 156 -3.86 -11.47 21.74
C HIS A 156 -3.23 -12.78 21.26
N ASN A 157 -2.13 -12.70 20.51
CA ASN A 157 -1.43 -13.86 19.93
C ASN A 157 -0.88 -14.85 20.98
N ALA A 158 -0.60 -14.41 22.21
CA ALA A 158 -0.19 -15.29 23.30
C ALA A 158 -1.29 -16.28 23.72
N THR A 159 -2.55 -15.95 23.47
CA THR A 159 -3.72 -16.80 23.78
C THR A 159 -4.20 -17.63 22.57
N GLN A 160 -3.69 -17.35 21.37
CA GLN A 160 -4.14 -18.00 20.13
C GLN A 160 -3.28 -19.22 19.77
N PRO A 161 -3.87 -20.29 19.20
CA PRO A 161 -3.10 -21.39 18.64
C PRO A 161 -2.27 -20.91 17.43
N PRO A 162 -1.15 -21.57 17.08
CA PRO A 162 -0.23 -21.10 16.03
C PRO A 162 -0.88 -20.72 14.69
N GLY A 163 -1.86 -21.49 14.23
CA GLY A 163 -2.58 -21.24 12.96
C GLY A 163 -3.62 -20.11 13.00
N GLN A 164 -3.85 -19.50 14.16
CA GLN A 164 -4.78 -18.36 14.33
C GLN A 164 -4.08 -17.08 14.78
N LYS A 165 -2.76 -17.13 14.99
CA LYS A 165 -1.97 -15.94 15.33
C LYS A 165 -1.96 -14.96 14.16
N ILE A 166 -2.07 -13.69 14.50
CA ILE A 166 -2.01 -12.57 13.56
C ILE A 166 -0.54 -12.29 13.24
N GLN A 167 -0.16 -12.33 11.97
CA GLN A 167 1.15 -11.89 11.53
C GLN A 167 1.22 -10.36 11.57
N VAL A 168 2.36 -9.82 11.99
CA VAL A 168 2.51 -8.37 12.15
C VAL A 168 3.67 -7.88 11.30
N SER A 169 3.47 -6.75 10.63
CA SER A 169 4.54 -6.02 9.96
C SER A 169 4.56 -4.56 10.32
N VAL A 170 5.74 -3.96 10.32
CA VAL A 170 5.97 -2.55 10.69
C VAL A 170 6.80 -1.89 9.60
N GLU A 171 6.45 -0.67 9.22
CA GLU A 171 7.27 0.18 8.36
C GLU A 171 7.91 1.32 9.16
N VAL A 172 9.23 1.48 9.02
CA VAL A 172 9.99 2.62 9.53
C VAL A 172 10.54 3.37 8.32
N GLU A 173 9.76 4.33 7.80
CA GLU A 173 10.08 5.07 6.58
C GLU A 173 10.68 6.46 6.83
N LYS A 174 10.25 7.17 7.87
CA LYS A 174 10.77 8.51 8.19
C LYS A 174 12.02 8.45 9.09
N PRO A 175 13.05 9.26 8.84
CA PRO A 175 14.26 9.35 9.68
C PRO A 175 14.00 10.14 10.97
N ARG A 176 13.09 9.64 11.82
CA ARG A 176 12.76 10.20 13.13
C ARG A 176 13.13 9.20 14.22
N GLU A 177 13.97 9.62 15.17
CA GLU A 177 14.50 8.72 16.21
C GLU A 177 13.40 8.04 17.03
N GLU A 178 12.29 8.74 17.28
CA GLU A 178 11.13 8.20 17.98
C GLU A 178 10.58 6.92 17.33
N LEU A 179 10.71 6.75 16.01
CA LEU A 179 10.20 5.58 15.29
C LEU A 179 11.07 4.34 15.47
N PHE A 180 12.33 4.50 15.89
CA PHE A 180 13.27 3.37 15.97
C PHE A 180 12.92 2.38 17.09
N GLN A 181 12.07 2.76 18.04
CA GLN A 181 11.52 1.80 19.01
C GLN A 181 10.63 0.72 18.35
N LEU A 182 10.11 1.00 17.15
CA LEU A 182 9.25 0.07 16.42
C LEU A 182 10.02 -1.08 15.77
N PHE A 183 11.35 -0.97 15.61
CA PHE A 183 12.19 -2.09 15.12
C PHE A 183 11.99 -3.36 15.96
N GLY A 184 11.78 -3.21 17.27
CA GLY A 184 11.62 -4.33 18.20
C GLY A 184 10.29 -5.07 18.13
N TYR A 185 9.42 -4.76 17.16
CA TYR A 185 8.09 -5.34 17.03
C TYR A 185 7.82 -5.83 15.61
N GLY A 186 6.84 -6.74 15.48
CA GLY A 186 6.48 -7.35 14.20
C GLY A 186 7.31 -8.56 13.81
N ASP A 187 6.76 -9.39 12.94
CA ASP A 187 7.43 -10.53 12.31
C ASP A 187 8.21 -10.10 11.05
N VAL A 188 7.78 -9.02 10.41
CA VAL A 188 8.44 -8.39 9.26
C VAL A 188 8.61 -6.89 9.52
N VAL A 189 9.83 -6.38 9.39
CA VAL A 189 10.11 -4.94 9.54
C VAL A 189 10.65 -4.40 8.23
N PHE A 190 9.98 -3.40 7.67
CA PHE A 190 10.44 -2.65 6.51
C PHE A 190 11.18 -1.40 6.99
N VAL A 191 12.41 -1.20 6.50
CA VAL A 191 13.20 0.01 6.73
C VAL A 191 13.52 0.68 5.41
N SER A 192 13.26 1.99 5.31
CA SER A 192 13.50 2.74 4.09
C SER A 192 14.98 3.01 3.84
N LYS A 193 15.33 3.21 2.57
CA LYS A 193 16.63 3.73 2.11
C LYS A 193 17.01 5.04 2.82
N ASP A 194 16.05 5.91 3.09
CA ASP A 194 16.29 7.20 3.72
C ASP A 194 16.61 7.09 5.22
N VAL A 195 15.92 6.21 5.96
CA VAL A 195 16.26 5.88 7.35
C VAL A 195 17.64 5.24 7.43
N ALA A 196 17.93 4.29 6.54
CA ALA A 196 19.24 3.65 6.48
C ALA A 196 20.37 4.66 6.22
N ARG A 197 20.19 5.57 5.25
CA ARG A 197 21.14 6.64 4.94
C ARG A 197 21.32 7.61 6.10
N HIS A 198 20.23 7.99 6.76
CA HIS A 198 20.27 8.85 7.94
C HIS A 198 21.10 8.25 9.07
N LEU A 199 21.06 6.92 9.23
CA LEU A 199 21.85 6.17 10.21
C LEU A 199 23.28 5.86 9.74
N GLY A 200 23.70 6.37 8.58
CA GLY A 200 25.07 6.27 8.07
C GLY A 200 25.35 5.04 7.21
N TYR A 201 24.35 4.24 6.86
CA TYR A 201 24.52 3.08 5.97
C TYR A 201 24.46 3.48 4.50
N ARG A 202 25.30 2.84 3.67
CA ARG A 202 25.45 3.20 2.24
C ARG A 202 24.79 2.21 1.29
N SER A 203 24.36 1.05 1.79
CA SER A 203 23.65 0.02 1.02
C SER A 203 22.61 -0.68 1.90
N ALA A 204 21.66 -1.37 1.25
CA ALA A 204 20.69 -2.21 1.95
C ALA A 204 21.38 -3.28 2.80
N VAL A 205 22.42 -3.93 2.28
CA VAL A 205 23.19 -4.96 3.00
C VAL A 205 23.82 -4.43 4.28
N GLU A 206 24.46 -3.26 4.23
CA GLU A 206 25.03 -2.61 5.41
C GLU A 206 23.94 -2.28 6.44
N ALA A 207 22.81 -1.73 5.98
CA ALA A 207 21.70 -1.38 6.85
C ALA A 207 21.10 -2.62 7.54
N LEU A 208 20.87 -3.70 6.78
CA LEU A 208 20.34 -4.94 7.33
C LEU A 208 21.28 -5.50 8.41
N ARG A 209 22.59 -5.63 8.12
CA ARG A 209 23.56 -6.14 9.09
C ARG A 209 23.65 -5.24 10.34
N GLY A 210 23.63 -3.93 10.16
CA GLY A 210 23.75 -2.96 11.26
C GLY A 210 22.50 -2.85 12.14
N LEU A 211 21.32 -3.08 11.57
CA LEU A 211 20.04 -2.89 12.24
C LEU A 211 19.38 -4.18 12.72
N TYR A 212 19.80 -5.35 12.23
CA TYR A 212 19.17 -6.63 12.59
C TYR A 212 19.20 -6.91 14.10
N GLY A 213 20.21 -6.44 14.82
CA GLY A 213 20.25 -6.56 16.29
C GLY A 213 19.11 -5.82 17.02
N ARG A 214 18.38 -4.94 16.34
CA ARG A 214 17.23 -4.18 16.89
C ARG A 214 15.89 -4.88 16.70
N VAL A 215 15.80 -5.87 15.80
CA VAL A 215 14.53 -6.58 15.55
C VAL A 215 14.26 -7.65 16.59
N ARG A 216 12.99 -7.98 16.82
CA ARG A 216 12.63 -9.06 17.75
C ARG A 216 13.15 -10.42 17.24
N LYS A 217 13.36 -11.34 18.19
CA LYS A 217 13.81 -12.70 17.87
C LYS A 217 12.85 -13.38 16.89
N GLY A 218 13.39 -13.85 15.77
CA GLY A 218 12.65 -14.56 14.73
C GLY A 218 12.04 -13.67 13.64
N ALA A 219 12.14 -12.34 13.76
CA ALA A 219 11.67 -11.43 12.73
C ALA A 219 12.61 -11.39 11.51
N THR A 220 12.08 -10.92 10.38
CA THR A 220 12.86 -10.59 9.18
C THR A 220 12.89 -9.08 8.97
N LEU A 221 14.08 -8.52 8.73
CA LEU A 221 14.26 -7.13 8.36
C LEU A 221 14.39 -7.02 6.83
N ILE A 222 13.68 -6.08 6.22
CA ILE A 222 13.65 -5.85 4.77
C ILE A 222 14.05 -4.41 4.49
N CYS A 223 14.90 -4.20 3.50
CA CYS A 223 15.31 -2.87 3.04
C CYS A 223 15.28 -2.81 1.52
N ALA A 224 14.31 -2.07 0.97
CA ALA A 224 14.26 -1.76 -0.45
C ALA A 224 15.15 -0.56 -0.78
N TRP A 225 15.90 -0.65 -1.87
CA TRP A 225 16.92 0.32 -2.25
C TRP A 225 16.69 0.96 -3.63
N ALA A 226 15.41 1.08 -4.01
CA ALA A 226 14.94 1.63 -5.28
C ALA A 226 15.46 0.79 -6.48
N GLU A 227 16.16 1.41 -7.43
CA GLU A 227 16.66 0.78 -8.66
C GLU A 227 17.68 -0.35 -8.41
N GLU A 228 18.29 -0.39 -7.23
CA GLU A 228 19.20 -1.47 -6.81
C GLU A 228 18.44 -2.71 -6.30
N GLY A 229 17.11 -2.67 -6.24
CA GLY A 229 16.30 -3.81 -5.79
C GLY A 229 15.99 -3.77 -4.31
N ALA A 230 15.89 -4.94 -3.68
CA ALA A 230 15.58 -5.06 -2.27
C ALA A 230 16.24 -6.28 -1.62
N ASP A 231 16.57 -6.13 -0.35
CA ASP A 231 17.26 -7.14 0.44
C ASP A 231 16.45 -7.51 1.69
N ALA A 232 16.63 -8.73 2.18
CA ALA A 232 16.10 -9.17 3.47
C ALA A 232 17.14 -9.95 4.28
N LEU A 233 17.06 -9.84 5.60
CA LEU A 233 17.86 -10.61 6.55
C LEU A 233 16.93 -11.23 7.60
N GLY A 234 16.92 -12.55 7.67
CA GLY A 234 16.10 -13.34 8.59
C GLY A 234 16.90 -14.02 9.71
N PRO A 235 16.23 -14.83 10.55
CA PRO A 235 16.84 -15.47 11.73
C PRO A 235 17.87 -16.55 11.42
N ASP A 236 17.92 -17.04 10.18
CA ASP A 236 18.97 -17.94 9.70
C ASP A 236 20.28 -17.21 9.36
N GLY A 237 20.29 -15.87 9.44
CA GLY A 237 21.45 -15.03 9.14
C GLY A 237 21.77 -14.93 7.64
N ARG A 238 20.92 -15.48 6.77
CA ARG A 238 21.13 -15.44 5.32
C ARG A 238 20.61 -14.11 4.76
N LEU A 239 21.47 -13.44 4.00
CA LEU A 239 21.07 -12.30 3.18
C LEU A 239 20.39 -12.79 1.92
N LEU A 240 19.18 -12.31 1.69
CA LEU A 240 18.41 -12.51 0.47
C LEU A 240 18.38 -11.20 -0.30
N HIS A 241 18.43 -11.30 -1.62
CA HIS A 241 18.42 -10.15 -2.52
C HIS A 241 17.53 -10.45 -3.72
N SER A 242 16.85 -9.41 -4.22
CA SER A 242 16.20 -9.41 -5.52
C SER A 242 16.53 -8.10 -6.24
N ASP A 243 17.01 -8.20 -7.47
CA ASP A 243 17.16 -7.04 -8.35
C ASP A 243 15.81 -6.34 -8.54
N ALA A 244 15.86 -5.03 -8.85
CA ALA A 244 14.70 -4.31 -9.32
C ALA A 244 14.33 -4.71 -10.76
N PHE A 245 13.05 -4.55 -11.10
CA PHE A 245 12.55 -4.77 -12.45
C PHE A 245 12.08 -3.42 -13.03
N PRO A 246 13.01 -2.57 -13.50
CA PRO A 246 12.66 -1.24 -13.98
C PRO A 246 11.84 -1.33 -15.28
N PRO A 247 10.80 -0.50 -15.44
CA PRO A 247 10.09 -0.40 -16.71
C PRO A 247 11.01 0.21 -17.80
N PRO A 248 10.69 0.04 -19.10
CA PRO A 248 11.45 0.67 -20.18
C PRO A 248 11.55 2.20 -20.04
N ARG A 249 10.54 2.83 -19.41
CA ARG A 249 10.54 4.25 -19.05
C ARG A 249 9.87 4.44 -17.69
N VAL A 250 10.57 5.07 -16.76
CA VAL A 250 9.99 5.47 -15.46
C VAL A 250 9.17 6.73 -15.68
N VAL A 251 7.86 6.66 -15.41
CA VAL A 251 6.91 7.77 -15.61
C VAL A 251 6.33 8.31 -14.32
N ASP A 252 6.17 7.45 -13.31
CA ASP A 252 5.68 7.79 -11.99
C ASP A 252 6.30 6.84 -10.96
N THR A 253 6.80 7.39 -9.85
CA THR A 253 7.38 6.64 -8.73
C THR A 253 6.59 6.83 -7.43
N LEU A 254 5.47 7.57 -7.48
CA LEU A 254 4.59 7.79 -6.34
C LEU A 254 3.96 6.47 -5.90
N GLY A 255 4.19 6.10 -4.64
CA GLY A 255 3.68 4.86 -4.05
C GLY A 255 4.45 3.59 -4.43
N ALA A 256 5.59 3.66 -5.12
CA ALA A 256 6.37 2.48 -5.49
C ALA A 256 6.85 1.66 -4.26
N GLY A 257 7.22 2.34 -3.17
CA GLY A 257 7.57 1.70 -1.90
C GLY A 257 6.38 1.01 -1.25
N ASP A 258 5.21 1.66 -1.26
CA ASP A 258 3.96 1.10 -0.72
C ASP A 258 3.52 -0.13 -1.51
N THR A 259 3.65 -0.07 -2.83
CA THR A 259 3.46 -1.22 -3.74
C THR A 259 4.37 -2.37 -3.36
N PHE A 260 5.66 -2.12 -3.14
CA PHE A 260 6.61 -3.14 -2.73
C PHE A 260 6.19 -3.77 -1.40
N ASN A 261 5.93 -2.95 -0.37
CA ASN A 261 5.53 -3.42 0.95
C ASN A 261 4.26 -4.28 0.88
N ALA A 262 3.22 -3.79 0.21
CA ALA A 262 1.96 -4.51 0.03
C ALA A 262 2.12 -5.83 -0.73
N SER A 263 2.95 -5.86 -1.77
CA SER A 263 3.20 -7.06 -2.58
C SER A 263 3.99 -8.12 -1.80
N VAL A 264 4.95 -7.70 -0.98
CA VAL A 264 5.67 -8.58 -0.05
C VAL A 264 4.71 -9.15 0.99
N ILE A 265 3.90 -8.30 1.64
CA ILE A 265 2.88 -8.72 2.62
C ILE A 265 1.90 -9.72 1.99
N PHE A 266 1.38 -9.42 0.81
CA PHE A 266 0.50 -10.31 0.06
C PHE A 266 1.15 -11.68 -0.16
N SER A 267 2.37 -11.70 -0.72
CA SER A 267 3.08 -12.94 -1.02
C SER A 267 3.31 -13.80 0.24
N LEU A 268 3.78 -13.19 1.32
CA LEU A 268 4.00 -13.88 2.60
C LEU A 268 2.69 -14.38 3.22
N SER A 269 1.61 -13.61 3.13
CA SER A 269 0.28 -14.01 3.62
C SER A 269 -0.31 -15.21 2.87
N GLN A 270 0.19 -15.48 1.66
CA GLN A 270 -0.15 -16.66 0.84
C GLN A 270 0.79 -17.85 1.10
N GLY A 271 1.67 -17.77 2.10
CA GLY A 271 2.60 -18.83 2.48
C GLY A 271 3.82 -18.95 1.56
N LYS A 272 4.11 -17.94 0.73
CA LYS A 272 5.33 -17.91 -0.09
C LYS A 272 6.57 -17.67 0.76
N THR A 273 7.73 -18.05 0.24
CA THR A 273 9.03 -17.81 0.87
C THR A 273 9.40 -16.32 0.81
N MET A 274 10.31 -15.89 1.69
CA MET A 274 10.82 -14.51 1.66
C MET A 274 11.50 -14.15 0.34
N GLN A 275 12.25 -15.07 -0.27
CA GLN A 275 12.89 -14.84 -1.57
C GLN A 275 11.87 -14.64 -2.68
N GLU A 276 10.78 -15.43 -2.70
CA GLU A 276 9.68 -15.23 -3.64
C GLU A 276 8.96 -13.90 -3.38
N ALA A 277 8.75 -13.54 -2.11
CA ALA A 277 8.13 -12.28 -1.72
C ALA A 277 8.95 -11.05 -2.16
N LEU A 278 10.27 -11.05 -1.94
CA LEU A 278 11.16 -9.98 -2.45
C LEU A 278 11.07 -9.85 -3.97
N ARG A 279 11.07 -10.98 -4.68
CA ARG A 279 10.96 -10.98 -6.14
C ARG A 279 9.63 -10.42 -6.61
N VAL A 280 8.51 -10.83 -5.98
CA VAL A 280 7.18 -10.30 -6.31
C VAL A 280 7.08 -8.81 -5.97
N GLY A 281 7.66 -8.37 -4.85
CA GLY A 281 7.72 -6.96 -4.50
C GLY A 281 8.49 -6.11 -5.51
N GLY A 282 9.61 -6.62 -6.03
CA GLY A 282 10.40 -5.94 -7.06
C GLY A 282 9.82 -6.07 -8.47
N SER A 283 9.07 -7.15 -8.74
CA SER A 283 8.47 -7.45 -10.04
C SER A 283 7.12 -6.76 -10.18
N HIS A 284 7.07 -5.69 -10.96
CA HIS A 284 5.83 -5.24 -11.58
C HIS A 284 5.41 -6.34 -12.56
N ARG A 285 4.42 -7.18 -12.24
CA ARG A 285 4.08 -8.35 -13.08
C ARG A 285 3.80 -7.91 -14.54
N PRO A 286 4.57 -8.39 -15.53
CA PRO A 286 4.33 -8.07 -16.94
C PRO A 286 3.30 -8.99 -17.64
N ASP A 287 2.84 -10.04 -16.95
CA ASP A 287 2.01 -11.13 -17.48
C ASP A 287 0.49 -10.96 -17.21
N LYS A 288 0.13 -9.90 -16.49
CA LYS A 288 -1.21 -9.30 -16.49
C LYS A 288 -0.99 -7.81 -16.65
N GLU A 289 -1.86 -7.07 -17.34
CA GLU A 289 -1.81 -5.61 -17.46
C GLU A 289 -2.03 -4.88 -16.12
N VAL A 290 -1.45 -5.37 -15.03
CA VAL A 290 -1.50 -4.73 -13.71
C VAL A 290 -0.14 -4.10 -13.47
N TRP A 291 0.02 -2.93 -14.09
CA TRP A 291 0.94 -1.93 -13.59
C TRP A 291 0.60 -1.71 -12.11
N VAL A 292 1.43 -2.18 -11.18
CA VAL A 292 1.22 -1.87 -9.75
C VAL A 292 1.84 -0.49 -9.43
N CYS A 293 1.72 0.46 -10.34
CA CYS A 293 1.48 1.84 -9.93
C CYS A 293 -0.01 1.90 -9.64
N ILE A 294 -0.42 2.43 -8.49
CA ILE A 294 -1.84 2.58 -8.11
C ILE A 294 -2.64 3.04 -9.34
N PRO A 295 -3.48 2.19 -9.96
CA PRO A 295 -4.11 2.49 -11.22
C PRO A 295 -5.01 3.70 -11.03
N THR A 296 -4.74 4.72 -11.83
CA THR A 296 -5.37 6.04 -11.84
C THR A 296 -6.66 6.05 -12.64
N GLU A 297 -7.51 5.03 -12.51
CA GLU A 297 -8.82 5.04 -13.17
C GLU A 297 -9.75 6.05 -12.47
N THR A 298 -9.51 7.33 -12.75
CA THR A 298 -10.54 8.36 -12.78
C THR A 298 -10.60 8.83 -14.23
N GLU A 299 -11.55 8.28 -14.98
CA GLU A 299 -11.97 8.89 -16.24
C GLU A 299 -12.38 10.33 -15.96
N PHE A 300 -11.67 11.24 -16.62
CA PHE A 300 -11.98 12.63 -16.93
C PHE A 300 -13.26 13.24 -16.31
N ILE A 301 -13.09 14.15 -15.35
CA ILE A 301 -13.87 15.40 -15.39
C ILE A 301 -13.04 16.40 -16.21
N THR A 302 -13.04 16.25 -17.54
CA THR A 302 -12.59 17.35 -18.40
C THR A 302 -13.66 18.45 -18.35
N THR A 303 -13.30 19.61 -17.81
CA THR A 303 -13.95 20.85 -18.20
C THR A 303 -13.62 21.11 -19.67
N GLY A 304 -14.57 20.79 -20.55
CA GLY A 304 -14.49 21.16 -21.96
C GLY A 304 -14.42 22.68 -22.15
N PRO A 305 -14.00 23.17 -23.33
CA PRO A 305 -13.79 24.60 -23.56
C PRO A 305 -15.07 25.41 -23.40
N VAL A 306 -14.92 26.59 -22.79
CA VAL A 306 -15.97 27.60 -22.63
C VAL A 306 -16.56 27.97 -24.00
N GLY A 307 -17.81 27.59 -24.24
CA GLY A 307 -18.49 27.93 -25.49
C GLY A 307 -19.84 27.24 -25.69
N GLY A 308 -20.82 27.51 -24.82
CA GLY A 308 -22.21 27.12 -25.08
C GLY A 308 -23.09 27.15 -23.84
N ARG A 309 -24.04 28.09 -23.78
CA ARG A 309 -25.09 28.09 -22.75
C ARG A 309 -25.95 26.83 -22.91
N VAL A 310 -26.04 25.98 -21.89
CA VAL A 310 -27.19 25.07 -21.72
C VAL A 310 -27.54 25.01 -20.23
N GLY A 311 -28.81 25.30 -19.93
CA GLY A 311 -29.35 25.45 -18.58
C GLY A 311 -29.50 24.13 -17.82
N LEU A 312 -29.53 24.26 -16.50
CA LEU A 312 -29.88 23.21 -15.53
C LEU A 312 -31.30 22.69 -15.78
N GLY A 313 -31.40 21.41 -16.16
CA GLY A 313 -32.65 20.66 -16.19
C GLY A 313 -32.44 19.31 -15.51
N ILE A 314 -32.95 19.17 -14.29
CA ILE A 314 -32.98 17.91 -13.54
C ILE A 314 -34.22 17.13 -13.98
N THR A 315 -34.05 15.93 -14.54
CA THR A 315 -35.10 14.89 -14.56
C THR A 315 -34.49 13.50 -14.39
N PRO A 316 -35.14 12.60 -13.61
CA PRO A 316 -34.61 11.26 -13.33
C PRO A 316 -35.08 10.28 -14.41
N SER A 317 -34.19 9.42 -14.91
CA SER A 317 -34.58 8.26 -15.72
C SER A 317 -34.01 6.97 -15.12
N ALA A 318 -34.87 5.96 -15.11
CA ALA A 318 -34.77 4.65 -14.45
C ALA A 318 -33.89 3.66 -15.27
N PRO A 319 -33.67 2.42 -14.79
CA PRO A 319 -32.43 1.66 -15.02
C PRO A 319 -32.36 1.01 -16.41
N ALA A 320 -31.16 1.00 -16.99
CA ALA A 320 -30.85 0.27 -18.22
C ALA A 320 -30.59 -1.21 -17.91
N GLU A 321 -31.25 -2.08 -18.67
CA GLU A 321 -31.12 -3.54 -18.66
C GLU A 321 -29.72 -3.99 -19.11
N LEU A 322 -29.09 -4.87 -18.33
CA LEU A 322 -27.84 -5.55 -18.67
C LEU A 322 -28.14 -6.81 -19.49
N GLY A 323 -27.65 -6.85 -20.74
CA GLY A 323 -27.73 -8.03 -21.61
C GLY A 323 -26.80 -9.18 -21.16
N PRO A 324 -27.12 -10.44 -21.51
CA PRO A 324 -26.45 -11.61 -20.96
C PRO A 324 -25.16 -11.89 -21.72
N GLY A 325 -24.02 -11.63 -21.08
CA GLY A 325 -22.72 -11.82 -21.71
C GLY A 325 -21.53 -11.81 -20.76
N PHE A 326 -21.69 -12.20 -19.49
CA PHE A 326 -20.57 -12.41 -18.56
C PHE A 326 -20.93 -13.46 -17.52
N LEU A 327 -20.97 -14.74 -17.95
CA LEU A 327 -21.06 -15.87 -17.03
C LEU A 327 -20.41 -17.11 -17.66
N ALA A 328 -19.08 -17.18 -17.66
CA ALA A 328 -18.33 -18.44 -17.77
C ALA A 328 -16.81 -18.19 -17.63
N LEU A 329 -16.26 -18.30 -16.42
CA LEU A 329 -14.99 -18.99 -16.20
C LEU A 329 -14.80 -19.27 -14.69
N ALA A 330 -15.65 -20.14 -14.16
CA ALA A 330 -15.37 -20.88 -12.94
C ALA A 330 -15.63 -22.35 -13.26
N LEU A 331 -14.70 -23.22 -12.83
CA LEU A 331 -14.71 -24.69 -12.94
C LEU A 331 -14.16 -25.29 -14.24
N THR A 332 -12.84 -25.51 -14.30
CA THR A 332 -12.28 -26.83 -14.64
C THR A 332 -10.79 -26.88 -14.30
N LEU A 333 -10.41 -27.60 -13.24
CA LEU A 333 -9.09 -28.21 -13.08
C LEU A 333 -9.19 -29.25 -11.94
N THR A 334 -9.87 -30.35 -12.23
CA THR A 334 -9.60 -31.64 -11.58
C THR A 334 -9.53 -32.71 -12.67
N SER A 335 -8.54 -33.60 -12.52
CA SER A 335 -8.27 -34.81 -13.30
C SER A 335 -7.74 -34.63 -14.75
N SER A 336 -6.43 -34.84 -14.92
CA SER A 336 -5.89 -35.84 -15.86
C SER A 336 -4.36 -35.92 -15.76
N LEU A 337 -3.88 -36.51 -14.66
CA LEU A 337 -2.60 -37.23 -14.65
C LEU A 337 -2.99 -38.71 -14.69
N THR A 338 -2.87 -39.34 -15.85
CA THR A 338 -2.55 -40.77 -16.06
C THR A 338 -2.80 -41.16 -17.52
N GLY A 339 -1.80 -41.79 -18.15
CA GLY A 339 -2.02 -42.81 -19.17
C GLY A 339 -2.06 -42.37 -20.63
N GLY A 340 -0.88 -42.13 -21.21
CA GLY A 340 -0.66 -42.44 -22.63
C GLY A 340 -0.06 -43.84 -22.74
N LEU A 341 -0.71 -44.74 -23.47
CA LEU A 341 -0.13 -45.91 -24.15
C LEU A 341 -1.18 -46.53 -25.08
N GLU A 342 -1.06 -46.11 -26.35
CA GLU A 342 -1.19 -46.87 -27.60
C GLU A 342 -2.14 -48.08 -27.68
N ASP A 343 -3.20 -47.92 -28.47
CA ASP A 343 -3.90 -48.99 -29.18
C ASP A 343 -3.14 -49.35 -30.47
N PHE A 344 -2.82 -50.64 -30.64
CA PHE A 344 -2.55 -51.30 -31.92
C PHE A 344 -3.57 -52.44 -32.06
N VAL A 345 -4.40 -52.39 -33.10
CA VAL A 345 -5.25 -53.51 -33.56
C VAL A 345 -4.93 -53.73 -35.03
N GLY A 346 -4.59 -54.97 -35.40
CA GLY A 346 -4.44 -55.42 -36.79
C GLY A 346 -3.19 -56.23 -37.04
#